data_AF-A0A4C1UQ34-F1
#
_entry.id   AF-A0A4C1UQ34-F1
#
_cell.length_a   1.000
_cell.length_b   1.000
_cell.length_c   1.000
_cell.angle_alpha   90.00
_cell.angle_beta   90.00
_cell.angle_gamma   90.00
#
_symmetry.space_group_name_H-M   'P 1'
#
loop_
_entity.id
_entity.type
_entity.pdbx_description
1 polymer ?
#
loop_
_entity_poly.entity_id
_entity_poly.type
_entity_poly.pdbx_seq_one_letter_code
_entity_poly.pdbx_strand_id
1 'polypeptide(L)'
;MRLQGEKHTRQSLMATDGCPNAPGRLFVTDRCTKMQFLVDTGSELCVFPRSAVLQRRTRTTYQLSTANGTTINTYGYINLKLDLLLRRDFPWRFVVADITKSILGADFLQFCNLMVDIRNCRLIDNTTALSTWGSIVRSNIIQHDIFSENTSP
;
A
#
# COMPACT_ATOMS: atom_id res chain seq x y z
N MET A 1 -1.43 -3.90 53.48
CA MET A 1 -0.82 -2.97 52.52
C MET A 1 -1.04 -3.54 51.13
N ARG A 2 -2.03 -3.05 50.38
CA ARG A 2 -2.34 -3.52 49.01
C ARG A 2 -1.75 -2.52 48.03
N LEU A 3 -0.79 -2.94 47.21
CA LEU A 3 -0.29 -2.15 46.08
C LEU A 3 -1.27 -2.34 44.92
N GLN A 4 -2.03 -1.31 44.57
CA GLN A 4 -2.77 -1.26 43.30
C GLN A 4 -1.76 -0.85 42.22
N GLY A 5 -1.53 -1.74 41.26
CA GLY A 5 -0.76 -1.41 40.06
C GLY A 5 -1.58 -0.51 39.15
N GLU A 6 -1.12 0.73 38.98
CA GLU A 6 -1.70 1.67 38.03
C GLU A 6 -1.53 1.13 36.61
N LYS A 7 -2.66 0.88 35.95
CA LYS A 7 -2.73 0.43 34.57
C LYS A 7 -2.40 1.64 33.69
N HIS A 8 -1.14 1.72 33.24
CA HIS A 8 -0.69 2.79 32.36
C HIS A 8 -1.43 2.67 31.01
N THR A 9 -2.50 3.46 30.86
CA THR A 9 -3.25 3.59 29.61
C THR A 9 -2.29 4.09 28.54
N ARG A 10 -1.92 3.21 27.59
CA ARG A 10 -1.22 3.62 26.38
C ARG A 10 -2.14 4.58 25.63
N GLN A 11 -1.87 5.88 25.75
CA GLN A 11 -2.47 6.87 24.88
C GLN A 11 -2.04 6.54 23.46
N SER A 12 -3.01 6.17 22.62
CA SER A 12 -2.80 6.09 21.18
C SER A 12 -2.50 7.50 20.69
N LEU A 13 -1.27 7.72 20.22
CA LEU A 13 -0.90 8.94 19.51
C LEU A 13 -1.63 8.93 18.18
N MET A 14 -2.77 9.61 18.11
CA MET A 14 -3.41 9.94 16.84
C MET A 14 -2.50 10.92 16.10
N ALA A 15 -2.13 10.59 14.87
CA ALA A 15 -1.58 11.59 13.95
C ALA A 15 -2.63 12.68 13.77
N THR A 16 -2.29 13.92 14.10
CA THR A 16 -3.21 15.06 14.05
C THR A 16 -3.64 15.32 12.61
N ASP A 17 -4.95 15.25 12.35
CA ASP A 17 -5.57 15.75 11.12
C ASP A 17 -5.68 17.28 11.23
N GLY A 18 -5.01 18.01 10.33
CA GLY A 18 -5.12 19.48 10.31
C GLY A 18 -3.86 20.24 9.91
N CYS A 19 -2.86 19.62 9.28
CA CYS A 19 -1.75 20.37 8.69
C CYS A 19 -2.05 20.66 7.21
N PRO A 20 -2.14 21.94 6.77
CA PRO A 20 -2.38 22.30 5.36
C PRO A 20 -1.29 21.80 4.40
N ASN A 21 -0.19 21.27 4.94
CA ASN A 21 0.95 20.66 4.24
C ASN A 21 1.11 19.16 4.55
N ALA A 22 0.03 18.45 4.87
CA ALA A 22 0.10 17.00 5.07
C ALA A 22 0.83 16.34 3.88
N PRO A 23 1.90 15.56 4.13
CA PRO A 23 2.67 14.95 3.06
C PRO A 23 1.73 14.02 2.27
N GLY A 24 1.60 14.28 0.97
CA GLY A 24 0.75 13.44 0.13
C GLY A 24 1.38 12.09 -0.14
N ARG A 25 0.56 11.18 -0.66
CA ARG A 25 0.94 9.80 -0.95
C ARG A 25 1.55 9.68 -2.34
N LEU A 26 2.68 8.97 -2.46
CA LEU A 26 3.35 8.74 -3.73
C LEU A 26 2.70 7.59 -4.49
N PHE A 27 2.26 7.87 -5.73
CA PHE A 27 1.79 6.86 -6.66
C PHE A 27 2.74 6.75 -7.85
N VAL A 28 3.01 5.54 -8.30
CA VAL A 28 3.68 5.26 -9.58
C VAL A 28 2.72 4.58 -10.53
N THR A 29 2.89 4.82 -11.84
CA THR A 29 2.00 4.26 -12.87
C THR A 29 2.73 3.19 -13.65
N ASP A 30 2.15 2.00 -13.72
CA ASP A 30 2.59 1.00 -14.68
C ASP A 30 2.31 1.49 -16.10
N ARG A 31 3.35 1.57 -16.92
CA ARG A 31 3.25 2.12 -18.27
C ARG A 31 2.30 1.33 -19.15
N CYS A 32 2.29 0.00 -19.00
CA CYS A 32 1.58 -0.92 -19.88
C CYS A 32 0.07 -0.89 -19.61
N THR A 33 -0.35 -1.03 -18.35
CA THR A 33 -1.76 -1.09 -17.96
C THR A 33 -2.36 0.26 -17.58
N LYS A 34 -1.53 1.29 -17.39
CA LYS A 34 -1.90 2.60 -16.83
C LYS A 34 -2.41 2.53 -15.38
N MET A 35 -2.23 1.39 -14.73
CA MET A 35 -2.64 1.24 -13.34
C MET A 35 -1.71 2.01 -12.41
N GLN A 36 -2.30 2.73 -11.47
CA GLN A 36 -1.58 3.42 -10.42
C GLN A 36 -1.41 2.53 -9.20
N PHE A 37 -0.22 2.57 -8.62
CA PHE A 37 0.13 1.87 -7.40
C PHE A 37 0.60 2.87 -6.35
N LEU A 38 0.03 2.79 -5.17
CA LEU A 38 0.55 3.47 -3.99
C LEU A 38 1.89 2.85 -3.61
N VAL A 39 2.91 3.67 -3.44
CA VAL A 39 4.20 3.26 -2.86
C VAL A 39 4.08 3.34 -1.35
N ASP A 40 4.00 2.19 -0.68
CA ASP A 40 3.73 2.12 0.76
C ASP A 40 4.78 1.28 1.49
N THR A 41 5.71 1.96 2.17
CA THR A 41 6.72 1.30 3.01
C THR A 41 6.15 0.73 4.31
N GLY A 42 4.92 1.09 4.67
CA GLY A 42 4.21 0.55 5.84
C GLY A 42 3.44 -0.75 5.57
N SER A 43 3.30 -1.16 4.31
CA SER A 43 2.73 -2.45 3.94
C SER A 43 3.83 -3.49 3.77
N GLU A 44 3.72 -4.63 4.44
CA GLU A 44 4.68 -5.73 4.24
C GLU A 44 4.56 -6.36 2.84
N LEU A 45 3.38 -6.30 2.23
CA LEU A 45 3.07 -7.03 1.00
C LEU A 45 2.58 -6.10 -0.11
N CYS A 46 2.88 -6.50 -1.34
CA CYS A 46 2.22 -6.03 -2.55
C CYS A 46 0.77 -6.52 -2.63
N VAL A 47 -0.17 -5.59 -2.82
CA VAL A 47 -1.61 -5.90 -2.84
C VAL A 47 -2.27 -5.34 -4.08
N PHE A 48 -3.18 -6.10 -4.66
CA PHE A 48 -3.91 -5.77 -5.89
C PHE A 48 -5.42 -5.81 -5.64
N PRO A 49 -6.18 -4.82 -6.13
CA PRO A 49 -7.61 -4.74 -5.90
C PRO A 49 -8.34 -5.88 -6.61
N ARG A 50 -9.17 -6.61 -5.86
CA ARG A 50 -10.04 -7.68 -6.37
C ARG A 50 -10.89 -7.20 -7.54
N SER A 51 -11.42 -5.98 -7.46
CA SER A 51 -12.28 -5.39 -8.49
C SER A 51 -11.58 -5.21 -9.84
N ALA A 52 -10.24 -5.14 -9.87
CA ALA A 52 -9.47 -5.05 -11.11
C ALA A 52 -9.12 -6.41 -11.71
N VAL A 53 -9.49 -7.52 -11.06
CA VAL A 53 -9.29 -8.87 -11.59
C VAL A 53 -10.56 -9.32 -12.30
N LEU A 54 -10.47 -9.58 -13.60
CA LEU A 54 -11.62 -9.99 -14.44
C LEU A 54 -12.25 -11.32 -14.00
N GLN A 55 -11.43 -12.25 -13.50
CA GLN A 55 -11.88 -13.57 -13.10
C GLN A 55 -12.53 -13.51 -11.73
N ARG A 56 -13.70 -14.15 -11.57
CA ARG A 56 -14.30 -14.35 -10.24
C ARG A 56 -13.37 -15.23 -9.41
N ARG A 57 -13.07 -14.78 -8.19
CA ARG A 57 -12.23 -15.52 -7.24
C ARG A 57 -12.99 -15.78 -5.95
N THR A 58 -12.73 -16.94 -5.35
CA THR A 58 -13.26 -17.29 -4.03
C THR A 58 -12.41 -16.66 -2.93
N ARG A 59 -13.07 -16.25 -1.84
CA ARG A 59 -12.38 -15.76 -0.64
C ARG A 59 -11.50 -16.88 -0.07
N THR A 60 -10.29 -16.52 0.36
CA THR A 60 -9.38 -17.46 1.02
C THR A 60 -9.46 -17.31 2.54
N THR A 61 -8.83 -18.24 3.26
CA THR A 61 -8.69 -18.18 4.72
C THR A 61 -7.65 -17.17 5.17
N TYR A 62 -6.69 -16.81 4.30
CA TYR A 62 -5.70 -15.78 4.57
C TYR A 62 -6.34 -14.39 4.51
N GLN A 63 -6.03 -13.55 5.49
CA GLN A 63 -6.57 -12.19 5.61
C GLN A 63 -5.43 -11.23 5.90
N LEU A 64 -5.55 -10.01 5.37
CA LEU A 64 -4.63 -8.92 5.71
C LEU A 64 -5.23 -8.12 6.87
N SER A 65 -4.37 -7.44 7.61
CA SER A 65 -4.78 -6.50 8.64
C SER A 65 -4.11 -5.16 8.39
N THR A 66 -4.85 -4.09 8.57
CA THR A 66 -4.36 -2.72 8.51
C THR A 66 -3.85 -2.26 9.87
N ALA A 67 -3.16 -1.11 9.90
CA ALA A 67 -2.67 -0.52 11.14
C ALA A 67 -3.77 -0.18 12.17
N ASN A 68 -5.01 0.06 11.72
CA ASN A 68 -6.15 0.28 12.62
C ASN A 68 -6.86 -1.01 13.04
N GLY A 69 -6.33 -2.19 12.67
CA GLY A 69 -6.89 -3.49 13.03
C GLY A 69 -8.04 -3.96 12.14
N THR A 70 -8.40 -3.22 11.09
CA THR A 70 -9.39 -3.68 10.11
C THR A 70 -8.85 -4.88 9.34
N THR A 71 -9.65 -5.93 9.32
CA THR A 71 -9.39 -7.13 8.55
C THR A 71 -9.81 -6.94 7.09
N ILE A 72 -8.97 -7.34 6.16
CA ILE A 72 -9.24 -7.31 4.72
C ILE A 72 -9.24 -8.73 4.17
N ASN A 73 -10.30 -9.07 3.44
CA ASN A 73 -10.42 -10.37 2.79
C ASN A 73 -9.47 -10.48 1.60
N THR A 74 -8.89 -11.66 1.41
CA THR A 74 -8.03 -11.95 0.27
C THR A 74 -8.60 -13.06 -0.61
N TYR A 75 -8.11 -13.11 -1.85
CA TYR A 75 -8.65 -13.88 -2.96
C TYR A 75 -7.53 -14.54 -3.77
N GLY A 76 -6.50 -15.01 -3.07
CA GLY A 76 -5.32 -15.64 -3.65
C GLY A 76 -4.36 -14.61 -4.24
N TYR A 77 -3.63 -15.02 -5.29
CA TYR A 77 -2.50 -14.25 -5.81
C TYR A 77 -2.63 -13.97 -7.30
N ILE A 78 -1.98 -12.92 -7.78
CA ILE A 78 -1.80 -12.63 -9.20
C ILE A 78 -0.34 -12.28 -9.46
N ASN A 79 0.21 -12.78 -10.57
CA ASN A 79 1.54 -12.40 -11.02
C ASN A 79 1.39 -11.27 -12.03
N LEU A 80 2.03 -10.14 -11.75
CA LEU A 80 2.09 -8.99 -12.64
C LEU A 80 3.53 -8.76 -13.06
N LYS A 81 3.72 -8.18 -14.24
CA LYS A 81 5.00 -7.72 -14.75
C LYS A 81 4.91 -6.22 -14.92
N LEU A 82 5.44 -5.46 -13.96
CA LEU A 82 5.33 -4.00 -13.99
C LEU A 82 6.42 -3.39 -14.86
N ASP A 83 6.03 -2.40 -15.66
CA ASP A 83 6.92 -1.49 -16.37
C ASP A 83 6.84 -0.11 -15.72
N LEU A 84 7.82 0.15 -14.86
CA LEU A 84 7.92 1.41 -14.12
C LEU A 84 8.82 2.44 -14.82
N LEU A 85 9.17 2.24 -16.10
CA LEU A 85 10.10 3.06 -16.86
C LEU A 85 11.56 3.07 -16.33
N LEU A 86 11.95 2.02 -15.60
CA LEU A 86 13.28 1.91 -14.96
C LEU A 86 14.25 1.02 -15.75
N ARG A 87 13.98 0.80 -17.05
CA ARG A 87 14.75 -0.04 -17.99
C ARG A 87 14.92 -1.51 -17.59
N ARG A 88 14.05 -2.01 -16.73
CA ARG A 88 13.88 -3.45 -16.50
C ARG A 88 12.44 -3.72 -16.10
N ASP A 89 12.09 -4.99 -16.26
CA ASP A 89 10.78 -5.50 -15.87
C ASP A 89 10.78 -5.92 -14.40
N PHE A 90 9.64 -5.73 -13.74
CA PHE A 90 9.45 -6.15 -12.35
C PHE A 90 8.35 -7.21 -12.26
N PRO A 91 8.68 -8.50 -12.51
CA PRO A 91 7.75 -9.59 -12.26
C PRO A 91 7.56 -9.76 -10.75
N TRP A 92 6.31 -9.65 -10.27
CA TRP A 92 6.01 -9.77 -8.85
C TRP A 92 4.66 -10.44 -8.61
N ARG A 93 4.55 -11.13 -7.47
CA ARG A 93 3.32 -11.77 -7.02
C ARG A 93 2.60 -10.85 -6.04
N PHE A 94 1.38 -10.47 -6.37
CA PHE A 94 0.51 -9.64 -5.55
C PHE A 94 -0.54 -10.49 -4.85
N VAL A 95 -0.86 -10.13 -3.60
CA VAL A 95 -2.07 -10.61 -2.93
C VAL A 95 -3.27 -9.90 -3.52
N VAL A 96 -4.30 -10.64 -3.93
CA VAL A 96 -5.56 -10.03 -4.38
C VAL A 96 -6.46 -9.82 -3.16
N ALA A 97 -6.91 -8.60 -2.92
CA ALA A 97 -7.66 -8.25 -1.72
C ALA A 97 -8.79 -7.24 -1.98
N ASP A 98 -9.70 -7.12 -1.02
CA ASP A 98 -10.77 -6.10 -1.01
C ASP A 98 -10.19 -4.72 -0.66
N ILE A 99 -9.52 -4.12 -1.62
CA ILE A 99 -8.98 -2.75 -1.57
C ILE A 99 -9.34 -2.02 -2.87
N THR A 100 -9.25 -0.70 -2.87
CA THR A 100 -9.61 0.16 -4.01
C THR A 100 -8.39 0.64 -4.80
N LYS A 101 -7.20 0.67 -4.18
CA LYS A 101 -5.94 1.12 -4.78
C LYS A 101 -4.88 0.04 -4.64
N SER A 102 -4.15 -0.27 -5.71
CA SER A 102 -3.03 -1.21 -5.65
C SER A 102 -1.88 -0.64 -4.80
N ILE A 103 -1.15 -1.52 -4.12
CA ILE A 103 -0.07 -1.17 -3.19
C ILE A 103 1.22 -1.88 -3.62
N LEU A 104 2.32 -1.14 -3.71
CA LEU A 104 3.68 -1.66 -3.71
C LEU A 104 4.19 -1.66 -2.26
N GLY A 105 4.33 -2.86 -1.69
CA GLY A 105 4.79 -3.06 -0.32
C GLY A 105 6.30 -3.13 -0.20
N ALA A 106 6.76 -3.23 1.05
CA ALA A 106 8.15 -3.37 1.42
C ALA A 106 8.80 -4.62 0.82
N ASP A 107 8.06 -5.73 0.66
CA ASP A 107 8.52 -6.94 -0.01
C ASP A 107 9.11 -6.66 -1.40
N PHE A 108 8.36 -5.93 -2.22
CA PHE A 108 8.76 -5.54 -3.57
C PHE A 108 9.84 -4.46 -3.55
N LEU A 109 9.68 -3.42 -2.74
CA LEU A 109 10.62 -2.31 -2.68
C LEU A 109 12.02 -2.80 -2.27
N GLN A 110 12.09 -3.66 -1.26
CA GLN A 110 13.32 -4.27 -0.81
C GLN A 110 13.91 -5.21 -1.87
N PHE A 111 13.13 -6.17 -2.37
CA PHE A 111 13.62 -7.16 -3.33
C PHE A 111 14.12 -6.51 -4.62
N CYS A 112 13.38 -5.52 -5.12
CA CYS A 112 13.72 -4.81 -6.34
C CYS A 112 14.75 -3.71 -6.12
N ASN A 113 15.26 -3.50 -4.90
CA ASN A 113 16.27 -2.47 -4.59
C ASN A 113 15.81 -1.06 -5.02
N LEU A 114 14.57 -0.71 -4.65
CA LEU A 114 13.94 0.57 -4.98
C LEU A 114 13.92 1.49 -3.76
N MET A 115 14.34 2.74 -3.96
CA MET A 115 14.35 3.78 -2.94
C MET A 115 13.22 4.79 -3.18
N VAL A 116 12.49 5.11 -2.11
CA VAL A 116 11.39 6.06 -2.14
C VAL A 116 11.89 7.47 -1.82
N ASP A 117 11.73 8.40 -2.75
CA ASP A 117 12.11 9.81 -2.59
C ASP A 117 10.85 10.69 -2.66
N ILE A 118 10.18 10.81 -1.52
CA ILE A 118 8.93 11.57 -1.38
C ILE A 118 9.15 13.06 -1.69
N ARG A 119 10.29 13.62 -1.27
CA ARG A 119 10.61 15.03 -1.46
C ARG A 119 10.63 15.42 -2.94
N ASN A 120 11.18 14.54 -3.77
CA ASN A 120 11.27 14.75 -5.22
C ASN A 120 10.19 13.98 -6.00
N CYS A 121 9.17 13.46 -5.32
CA CYS A 121 8.03 12.77 -5.93
C CYS A 121 8.45 11.64 -6.88
N ARG A 122 9.42 10.81 -6.49
CA ARG A 122 9.97 9.78 -7.40
C ARG A 122 10.32 8.48 -6.70
N LEU A 123 10.36 7.42 -7.50
CA LEU A 123 10.89 6.12 -7.11
C LEU A 123 12.21 5.90 -7.85
N ILE A 124 13.26 5.56 -7.12
CA ILE A 124 14.63 5.42 -7.63
C ILE A 124 14.98 3.93 -7.65
N ASP A 125 15.55 3.47 -8.75
CA ASP A 125 16.11 2.13 -8.87
C ASP A 125 17.63 2.19 -8.62
N ASN A 126 18.07 1.65 -7.50
CA ASN A 126 19.49 1.63 -7.15
C ASN A 126 20.31 0.67 -8.02
N THR A 127 19.66 -0.23 -8.78
CA THR A 127 20.33 -1.15 -9.70
C THR A 127 20.65 -0.48 -11.02
N THR A 128 19.73 0.34 -11.55
CA THR A 128 19.90 1.01 -12.85
C THR A 128 20.29 2.48 -12.73
N ALA A 129 20.29 3.03 -11.50
CA ALA A 129 20.46 4.44 -11.18
C ALA A 129 19.43 5.36 -11.87
N LEU A 130 18.33 4.80 -12.37
CA LEU A 130 17.22 5.55 -12.96
C LEU A 130 16.16 5.86 -11.92
N SER A 131 15.32 6.84 -12.23
CA SER A 131 14.15 7.15 -11.42
C SER A 131 12.93 7.36 -12.28
N THR A 132 11.76 7.05 -11.72
CA THR A 132 10.47 7.33 -12.33
C THR A 132 9.71 8.33 -11.48
N TRP A 133 9.07 9.30 -12.14
CA TRP A 133 8.26 10.31 -11.48
C TRP A 133 6.94 9.67 -11.04
N GLY A 134 6.56 9.93 -9.81
CA GLY A 134 5.24 9.62 -9.30
C GLY A 134 4.36 10.86 -9.19
N SER A 135 3.09 10.63 -8.88
CA SER A 135 2.14 11.68 -8.50
C SER A 135 1.97 11.69 -6.99
N ILE A 136 1.83 12.89 -6.42
CA ILE A 136 1.48 13.06 -5.01
C ILE A 136 0.00 13.34 -4.90
N VAL A 137 -0.76 12.41 -4.33
CA VAL A 137 -2.18 12.60 -4.02
C VAL A 137 -2.32 13.01 -2.56
N ARG A 138 -2.82 14.22 -2.34
CA ARG A 138 -3.18 14.75 -1.02
C ARG A 138 -4.67 14.47 -0.81
N SER A 139 -5.03 13.92 0.34
CA SER A 139 -6.42 13.56 0.66
C SER A 139 -6.75 14.08 2.04
N ASN A 140 -7.95 14.63 2.21
CA ASN A 140 -8.42 15.17 3.49
C ASN A 140 -8.93 14.08 4.46
N ILE A 141 -9.01 12.80 4.03
CA ILE A 141 -9.44 11.65 4.83
C ILE A 141 -8.65 10.43 4.33
N ILE A 142 -7.78 9.85 5.17
CA ILE A 142 -6.65 9.03 4.66
C ILE A 142 -6.91 7.51 4.73
N GLN A 143 -7.83 7.02 5.55
CA GLN A 143 -7.99 5.57 5.77
C GLN A 143 -9.17 4.93 5.01
N HIS A 144 -10.28 5.64 4.79
CA HIS A 144 -11.46 5.09 4.12
C HIS A 144 -11.28 4.87 2.62
N ASP A 145 -10.35 5.58 1.96
CA ASP A 145 -10.27 5.59 0.50
C ASP A 145 -9.48 4.43 -0.11
N ILE A 146 -8.59 3.75 0.63
CA ILE A 146 -7.75 2.64 0.12
C ILE A 146 -8.38 1.29 0.40
N PHE A 147 -9.01 1.14 1.57
CA PHE A 147 -9.56 -0.13 2.04
C PHE A 147 -11.06 -0.09 1.85
N SER A 148 -11.64 -1.13 1.25
CA SER A 148 -13.11 -1.16 1.14
C SER A 148 -13.73 -1.31 2.53
N GLU A 149 -14.79 -0.56 2.80
CA GLU A 149 -15.64 -0.84 3.95
C GLU A 149 -16.21 -2.25 3.83
N ASN A 150 -15.87 -3.13 4.78
CA ASN A 150 -16.58 -4.39 4.94
C ASN A 150 -17.97 -4.09 5.51
N THR A 151 -18.93 -3.71 4.66
CA THR A 151 -20.33 -3.84 5.02
C THR A 151 -20.68 -5.33 4.94
N SER A 152 -20.65 -6.00 6.10
CA SER A 152 -21.38 -7.27 6.22
C SER A 152 -22.88 -6.93 6.31
N PRO A 153 -23.77 -7.70 5.65
CA PRO A 153 -25.22 -7.48 5.73
C PRO A 153 -25.79 -7.72 7.13
#